data_AF-A0A6P0WK00-F1
#
_entry.id   AF-A0A6P0WK00-F1
#
_cell.length_a   1.000
_cell.length_b   1.000
_cell.length_c   1.000
_cell.angle_alpha   90.00
_cell.angle_beta   90.00
_cell.angle_gamma   90.00
#
_symmetry.space_group_name_H-M   'P 1'
#
loop_
_entity.id
_entity.type
_entity.pdbx_description
1 polymer ?
#
loop_
_entity_poly.entity_id
_entity_poly.type
_entity_poly.pdbx_seq_one_letter_code
_entity_poly.pdbx_strand_id
1 'polypeptide(L)'
;MPQNNSKKTNQEASLRAKQIKAYIRKLKRKIQKIYSEGEVAPPHCHVIRYQTKKNDKIYWYYKLQAVEPLFPTATDKNKKSKYLYLGKAGSEAHLDAVDKVTRRGLIDELERVLNSLEESYLDVCFGGETEPDPSSETKGLKEE
;
A
#
# COMPACT_ATOMS: atom_id res chain seq x y z
N MET A 1 -25.35 31.79 27.48
CA MET A 1 -25.85 31.25 26.20
C MET A 1 -24.70 30.61 25.42
N PRO A 2 -24.60 29.26 25.34
CA PRO A 2 -23.50 28.55 24.65
C PRO A 2 -23.90 27.82 23.34
N GLN A 3 -25.17 27.87 22.92
CA GLN A 3 -25.70 27.01 21.85
C GLN A 3 -25.16 27.28 20.43
N ASN A 4 -24.49 28.40 20.19
CA ASN A 4 -24.08 28.79 18.83
C ASN A 4 -22.75 28.14 18.39
N ASN A 5 -21.81 27.96 19.32
CA ASN A 5 -20.51 27.37 19.02
C ASN A 5 -20.61 25.86 18.75
N SER A 6 -21.44 25.13 19.49
CA SER A 6 -21.63 23.69 19.31
C SER A 6 -22.31 23.31 18.00
N LYS A 7 -23.18 24.18 17.46
CA LYS A 7 -23.80 23.95 16.14
C LYS A 7 -22.81 24.16 15.00
N LYS A 8 -21.92 25.15 15.14
CA LYS A 8 -20.89 25.45 14.14
C LYS A 8 -19.82 24.35 14.05
N THR A 9 -19.32 23.87 15.18
CA THR A 9 -18.34 22.77 15.24
C THR A 9 -18.90 21.46 14.68
N ASN A 10 -20.17 21.14 14.96
CA ASN A 10 -20.85 19.97 14.40
C ASN A 10 -21.05 20.07 12.87
N GLN A 11 -21.35 21.25 12.35
CA GLN A 11 -21.47 21.48 10.90
C GLN A 11 -20.11 21.33 10.20
N GLU A 12 -19.04 21.84 10.81
CA GLU A 12 -17.66 21.71 10.31
C GLU A 12 -17.17 20.24 10.32
N ALA A 13 -17.46 19.49 11.39
CA ALA A 13 -17.18 18.06 11.45
C ALA A 13 -17.96 17.27 10.37
N SER A 14 -19.24 17.58 10.16
CA SER A 14 -20.05 16.96 9.10
C SER A 14 -19.47 17.20 7.70
N LEU A 15 -18.98 18.42 7.43
CA LEU A 15 -18.34 18.73 6.15
C LEU A 15 -17.04 17.94 5.95
N ARG A 16 -16.16 17.93 6.96
CA ARG A 16 -14.90 17.15 6.93
C ARG A 16 -15.18 15.66 6.70
N ALA A 17 -16.12 15.09 7.44
CA ALA A 17 -16.53 13.69 7.28
C ALA A 17 -17.02 13.38 5.85
N LYS A 18 -17.79 14.29 5.23
CA LYS A 18 -18.24 14.15 3.84
C LYS A 18 -17.07 14.18 2.85
N GLN A 19 -16.11 15.09 3.05
CA GLN A 19 -14.92 15.21 2.21
C GLN A 19 -14.05 13.95 2.28
N ILE A 20 -13.79 13.46 3.50
CA ILE A 20 -13.02 12.25 3.73
C ILE A 20 -13.68 11.05 3.03
N LYS A 21 -15.00 10.84 3.24
CA LYS A 21 -15.76 9.78 2.53
C LYS A 21 -15.66 9.91 1.00
N ALA A 22 -15.75 11.12 0.46
CA ALA A 22 -15.63 11.33 -0.98
C ALA A 22 -14.25 10.90 -1.50
N TYR A 23 -13.21 11.18 -0.74
CA TYR A 23 -11.84 10.82 -1.11
C TYR A 23 -11.55 9.33 -0.95
N ILE A 24 -12.06 8.67 0.11
CA ILE A 24 -12.07 7.19 0.24
C ILE A 24 -12.67 6.54 -1.02
N ARG A 25 -13.85 7.01 -1.48
CA ARG A 25 -14.48 6.49 -2.70
C ARG A 25 -13.64 6.75 -3.96
N LYS A 26 -12.88 7.84 -4.01
CA LYS A 26 -11.97 8.14 -5.13
C LYS A 26 -10.79 7.16 -5.15
N LEU A 27 -10.19 6.87 -3.99
CA LEU A 27 -9.08 5.91 -3.89
C LEU A 27 -9.53 4.48 -4.21
N LYS A 28 -10.67 4.02 -3.69
CA LYS A 28 -11.24 2.71 -4.01
C LYS A 28 -11.47 2.53 -5.52
N ARG A 29 -11.96 3.57 -6.22
CA ARG A 29 -12.10 3.56 -7.69
C ARG A 29 -10.75 3.51 -8.42
N LYS A 30 -9.71 4.19 -7.91
CA LYS A 30 -8.36 4.11 -8.49
C LYS A 30 -7.78 2.70 -8.37
N ILE A 31 -7.91 2.07 -7.20
CA ILE A 31 -7.47 0.69 -6.97
C ILE A 31 -8.18 -0.25 -7.96
N GLN A 32 -9.51 -0.16 -8.07
CA GLN A 32 -10.29 -0.97 -9.03
C GLN A 32 -9.84 -0.76 -10.48
N LYS A 33 -9.54 0.49 -10.86
CA LYS A 33 -9.02 0.80 -12.19
C LYS A 33 -7.70 0.08 -12.44
N ILE A 34 -6.75 0.11 -11.50
CA ILE A 34 -5.46 -0.57 -11.65
C ILE A 34 -5.64 -2.08 -11.81
N TYR A 35 -6.54 -2.70 -11.02
CA TYR A 35 -6.89 -4.12 -11.21
C TYR A 35 -7.50 -4.42 -12.58
N SER A 36 -8.23 -3.49 -13.18
CA SER A 36 -8.80 -3.66 -14.52
C SER A 36 -7.78 -3.48 -15.66
N GLU A 37 -6.62 -2.87 -15.39
CA GLU A 37 -5.57 -2.62 -16.40
C GLU A 37 -4.70 -3.85 -16.68
N GLY A 38 -4.80 -4.91 -15.87
CA GLY A 38 -4.10 -6.17 -16.09
C GLY A 38 -3.78 -6.93 -14.80
N GLU A 39 -3.05 -8.03 -14.95
CA GLU A 39 -2.65 -8.84 -13.81
C GLU A 39 -1.76 -8.06 -12.83
N VAL A 40 -1.86 -8.46 -11.55
CA VAL A 40 -1.09 -7.90 -10.45
C VAL A 40 -0.15 -8.98 -9.93
N ALA A 41 1.12 -8.64 -9.72
CA ALA A 41 2.09 -9.60 -9.22
C ALA A 41 1.72 -10.06 -7.80
N PRO A 42 2.01 -11.32 -7.41
CA PRO A 42 1.81 -11.76 -6.04
C PRO A 42 2.58 -10.89 -5.03
N PRO A 43 2.17 -10.92 -3.75
CA PRO A 43 2.91 -10.26 -2.67
C PRO A 43 4.37 -10.71 -2.62
N HIS A 44 5.24 -9.81 -2.16
CA HIS A 44 6.67 -10.08 -1.94
C HIS A 44 7.43 -10.64 -3.16
N CYS A 45 6.97 -10.32 -4.38
CA CYS A 45 7.65 -10.67 -5.62
C CYS A 45 8.44 -9.47 -6.18
N HIS A 46 9.65 -9.71 -6.69
CA HIS A 46 10.51 -8.67 -7.25
C HIS A 46 11.20 -9.14 -8.53
N VAL A 47 11.35 -8.25 -9.50
CA VAL A 47 12.15 -8.51 -10.70
C VAL A 47 13.62 -8.33 -10.33
N ILE A 48 14.43 -9.36 -10.57
CA ILE A 48 15.84 -9.38 -10.19
C ILE A 48 16.69 -9.73 -11.40
N ARG A 49 17.81 -9.03 -11.54
CA ARG A 49 18.83 -9.29 -12.55
C ARG A 49 19.84 -10.31 -12.04
N TYR A 50 20.26 -11.24 -12.89
CA TYR A 50 21.32 -12.20 -12.59
C TYR A 50 22.21 -12.43 -13.81
N GLN A 51 23.43 -12.90 -13.56
CA GLN A 51 24.40 -13.20 -14.61
C GLN A 51 24.62 -14.70 -14.76
N THR A 52 24.98 -15.11 -15.97
CA THR A 52 25.50 -16.44 -16.28
C THR A 52 26.77 -16.30 -17.10
N LYS A 53 27.71 -17.23 -16.94
CA LYS A 53 28.93 -17.29 -17.73
C LYS A 53 28.84 -18.50 -18.67
N LYS A 54 29.09 -18.29 -19.97
CA LYS A 54 29.15 -19.36 -20.96
C LYS A 54 30.18 -19.00 -22.03
N ASN A 55 31.13 -19.89 -22.30
CA ASN A 55 32.21 -19.72 -23.29
C ASN A 55 32.93 -18.37 -23.12
N ASP A 56 33.41 -18.08 -21.90
CA ASP A 56 34.08 -16.83 -21.50
C ASP A 56 33.30 -15.53 -21.73
N LYS A 57 32.00 -15.62 -22.07
CA LYS A 57 31.09 -14.46 -22.18
C LYS A 57 30.15 -14.41 -20.99
N ILE A 58 29.85 -13.19 -20.54
CA ILE A 58 28.88 -12.90 -19.49
C ILE A 58 27.55 -12.54 -20.15
N TYR A 59 26.48 -13.19 -19.71
CA TYR A 59 25.11 -12.92 -20.14
C TYR A 59 24.27 -12.48 -18.96
N TRP A 60 23.47 -11.43 -19.14
CA TRP A 60 22.56 -10.90 -18.15
C TRP A 60 21.12 -11.31 -18.47
N TYR A 61 20.42 -11.77 -17.44
CA TYR A 61 19.05 -12.23 -17.50
C TYR A 61 18.25 -11.71 -16.30
N TYR A 62 16.94 -11.86 -16.39
CA TYR A 62 15.99 -11.41 -15.38
C TYR A 62 15.09 -12.57 -14.95
N LYS A 63 14.67 -12.52 -13.69
CA LYS A 63 13.73 -13.45 -13.10
C LYS A 63 12.77 -12.70 -12.18
N LEU A 64 11.52 -13.17 -12.09
CA LEU A 64 10.62 -12.80 -11.01
C LEU A 64 10.92 -13.72 -9.83
N GLN A 65 11.25 -13.14 -8.67
CA GLN A 65 11.60 -13.85 -7.46
C GLN A 65 10.58 -13.61 -6.36
N ALA A 66 10.05 -14.68 -5.79
CA ALA A 66 9.14 -14.69 -4.65
C ALA A 66 9.86 -15.15 -3.37
N VAL A 67 9.29 -14.82 -2.20
CA VAL A 67 9.77 -15.32 -0.90
C VAL A 67 9.46 -16.81 -0.72
N GLU A 68 8.27 -17.23 -1.16
CA GLU A 68 7.78 -18.61 -1.10
C GLU A 68 7.69 -19.25 -2.49
N PRO A 69 7.69 -20.60 -2.61
CA PRO A 69 7.55 -21.27 -3.90
C PRO A 69 6.13 -21.08 -4.48
N LEU A 70 6.00 -20.17 -5.45
CA LEU A 70 4.71 -19.80 -6.04
C LEU A 70 4.59 -20.20 -7.52
N PHE A 71 5.68 -20.20 -8.27
CA PHE A 71 5.65 -20.36 -9.72
C PHE A 71 5.74 -21.83 -10.13
N PRO A 72 4.94 -22.32 -11.09
CA PRO A 72 5.05 -23.69 -11.56
C PRO A 72 6.43 -23.94 -12.18
N THR A 73 7.01 -25.10 -11.93
CA THR A 73 8.25 -25.49 -12.60
C THR A 73 7.96 -25.98 -14.02
N ALA A 74 8.91 -25.82 -14.95
CA ALA A 74 8.74 -26.27 -16.33
C ALA A 74 8.61 -27.80 -16.44
N THR A 75 9.22 -28.54 -15.50
CA THR A 75 9.32 -30.00 -15.55
C THR A 75 8.19 -30.71 -14.80
N ASP A 76 7.62 -30.09 -13.77
CA ASP A 76 6.59 -30.69 -12.92
C ASP A 76 5.61 -29.62 -12.40
N LYS A 77 4.34 -29.72 -12.82
CA LYS A 77 3.30 -28.77 -12.41
C LYS A 77 2.93 -28.88 -10.93
N ASN A 78 3.24 -30.01 -10.27
CA ASN A 78 3.02 -30.18 -8.84
C ASN A 78 4.13 -29.55 -7.99
N LYS A 79 5.27 -29.21 -8.61
CA LYS A 79 6.37 -28.53 -7.94
C LYS A 79 6.36 -27.05 -8.25
N LYS A 80 6.44 -26.24 -7.18
CA LYS A 80 6.57 -24.80 -7.27
C LYS A 80 8.01 -24.35 -7.03
N SER A 81 8.39 -23.27 -7.68
CA SER A 81 9.68 -22.58 -7.60
C SER A 81 9.48 -21.18 -7.03
N LYS A 82 10.52 -20.68 -6.35
CA LYS A 82 10.60 -19.27 -5.95
C LYS A 82 10.95 -18.34 -7.11
N TYR A 83 11.30 -18.89 -8.27
CA TYR A 83 11.79 -18.14 -9.42
C TYR A 83 11.00 -18.48 -10.68
N LEU A 84 10.65 -17.44 -11.43
CA LEU A 84 10.17 -17.51 -12.80
C LEU A 84 11.16 -16.80 -13.73
N TYR A 85 11.69 -17.51 -14.71
CA TYR A 85 12.63 -16.93 -15.68
C TYR A 85 11.90 -15.97 -16.63
N LEU A 86 12.45 -14.77 -16.82
CA LEU A 86 11.85 -13.72 -17.66
C LEU A 86 12.64 -13.45 -18.95
N GLY A 87 13.84 -14.01 -19.08
CA GLY A 87 14.68 -13.77 -20.27
C GLY A 87 15.62 -12.58 -20.13
N LYS A 88 15.93 -11.97 -21.27
CA LYS A 88 16.85 -10.83 -21.39
C LYS A 88 16.15 -9.51 -21.04
N ALA A 89 16.92 -8.46 -20.84
CA ALA A 89 16.38 -7.11 -20.69
C ALA A 89 15.44 -6.77 -21.86
N GLY A 90 14.27 -6.20 -21.55
CA GLY A 90 13.30 -5.74 -22.55
C GLY A 90 12.53 -6.85 -23.28
N SER A 91 12.68 -8.13 -22.90
CA SER A 91 11.78 -9.17 -23.40
C SER A 91 10.34 -8.88 -22.95
N GLU A 92 9.37 -9.42 -23.68
CA GLU A 92 7.95 -9.29 -23.34
C GLU A 92 7.68 -9.76 -21.91
N ALA A 93 8.17 -10.94 -21.53
CA ALA A 93 8.02 -11.46 -20.16
C ALA A 93 8.70 -10.58 -19.10
N HIS A 94 9.82 -9.91 -19.43
CA HIS A 94 10.47 -8.99 -18.50
C HIS A 94 9.63 -7.73 -18.29
N LEU A 95 9.15 -7.10 -19.36
CA LEU A 95 8.33 -5.89 -19.28
C LEU A 95 6.97 -6.17 -18.62
N ASP A 96 6.34 -7.29 -18.97
CA ASP A 96 5.09 -7.76 -18.35
C ASP A 96 5.24 -7.95 -16.83
N ALA A 97 6.32 -8.59 -16.38
CA ALA A 97 6.58 -8.74 -14.95
C ALA A 97 6.83 -7.40 -14.23
N VAL A 98 7.50 -6.44 -14.89
CA VAL A 98 7.70 -5.08 -14.36
C VAL A 98 6.36 -4.38 -14.20
N ASP A 99 5.46 -4.47 -15.18
CA ASP A 99 4.13 -3.87 -15.10
C ASP A 99 3.29 -4.50 -13.98
N LYS A 100 3.29 -5.84 -13.86
CA LYS A 100 2.59 -6.55 -12.78
C LYS A 100 3.08 -6.14 -11.39
N VAL A 101 4.40 -6.00 -11.21
CA VAL A 101 5.01 -5.53 -9.95
C VAL A 101 4.68 -4.06 -9.69
N THR A 102 4.66 -3.22 -10.73
CA THR A 102 4.30 -1.81 -10.64
C THR A 102 2.85 -1.63 -10.19
N ARG A 103 1.91 -2.34 -10.82
CA ARG A 103 0.49 -2.32 -10.43
C ARG A 103 0.32 -2.69 -8.96
N ARG A 104 0.98 -3.77 -8.51
CA ARG A 104 0.96 -4.18 -7.10
C ARG A 104 1.45 -3.05 -6.18
N GLY A 105 2.62 -2.47 -6.48
CA GLY A 105 3.18 -1.38 -5.66
C GLY A 105 2.25 -0.17 -5.56
N LEU A 106 1.60 0.21 -6.66
CA LEU A 106 0.61 1.30 -6.67
C LEU A 106 -0.62 0.94 -5.81
N ILE A 107 -1.11 -0.29 -5.89
CA ILE A 107 -2.22 -0.77 -5.07
C ILE A 107 -1.84 -0.75 -3.59
N ASP A 108 -0.69 -1.33 -3.24
CA ASP A 108 -0.20 -1.42 -1.85
C ASP A 108 -0.12 -0.02 -1.20
N GLU A 109 0.39 0.99 -1.93
CA GLU A 109 0.43 2.36 -1.42
C GLU A 109 -0.95 3.01 -1.31
N LEU A 110 -1.83 2.79 -2.29
CA LEU A 110 -3.20 3.33 -2.24
C LEU A 110 -3.99 2.73 -1.08
N GLU A 111 -3.79 1.45 -0.77
CA GLU A 111 -4.39 0.78 0.38
C GLU A 111 -3.84 1.33 1.71
N ARG A 112 -2.53 1.58 1.81
CA ARG A 112 -1.95 2.27 2.98
C ARG A 112 -2.57 3.65 3.21
N VAL A 113 -2.64 4.47 2.17
CA VAL A 113 -3.25 5.80 2.24
C VAL A 113 -4.75 5.71 2.57
N LEU A 114 -5.44 4.70 2.06
CA LEU A 114 -6.85 4.45 2.37
C LEU A 114 -7.06 4.15 3.85
N ASN A 115 -6.22 3.29 4.45
CA ASN A 115 -6.32 2.93 5.86
C ASN A 115 -6.15 4.16 6.77
N SER A 116 -5.12 4.99 6.52
CA SER A 116 -4.92 6.23 7.30
C SER A 116 -6.09 7.21 7.15
N LEU A 117 -6.74 7.22 5.98
CA LEU A 117 -7.90 8.07 5.74
C LEU A 117 -9.18 7.55 6.41
N GLU A 118 -9.30 6.22 6.54
CA GLU A 118 -10.36 5.58 7.32
C GLU A 118 -10.19 5.85 8.82
N GLU A 119 -8.97 5.85 9.34
CA GLU A 119 -8.65 6.30 10.71
C GLU A 119 -9.02 7.77 10.92
N SER A 120 -8.58 8.65 10.00
CA SER A 120 -8.94 10.08 10.04
C SER A 120 -10.45 10.31 10.01
N TYR A 121 -11.20 9.44 9.32
CA TYR A 121 -12.66 9.50 9.32
C TYR A 121 -13.25 9.17 10.69
N LEU A 122 -12.71 8.16 11.37
CA LEU A 122 -13.13 7.78 12.72
C LEU A 122 -12.85 8.91 13.71
N ASP A 123 -11.71 9.57 13.62
CA ASP A 123 -11.38 10.71 14.47
C ASP A 123 -12.40 11.85 14.31
N VAL A 124 -12.81 12.18 13.08
CA VAL A 124 -13.82 13.23 12.85
C VAL A 124 -15.20 12.83 13.36
N CYS A 125 -15.55 11.54 13.32
CA CYS A 125 -16.88 11.07 13.71
C CYS A 125 -17.01 10.72 15.19
N PHE A 126 -15.93 10.28 15.83
CA PHE A 126 -15.93 9.66 17.16
C PHE A 126 -14.77 10.12 18.05
N GLY A 127 -13.71 10.70 17.48
CA GLY A 127 -12.62 11.34 18.22
C GLY A 127 -13.07 12.69 18.76
N GLY A 128 -13.86 12.67 19.84
CA GLY A 128 -14.12 13.88 20.61
C GLY A 128 -12.81 14.55 21.02
N GLU A 129 -12.81 15.87 21.15
CA GLU A 129 -11.71 16.59 21.80
C GLU A 129 -11.55 16.02 23.21
N THR A 130 -10.55 15.16 23.43
CA THR A 130 -10.13 14.83 24.78
C THR A 130 -9.47 16.07 25.32
N GLU A 131 -10.20 16.85 26.12
CA GLU A 131 -9.54 17.86 26.96
C GLU A 131 -8.45 17.13 27.77
N PRO A 132 -7.21 17.64 27.82
CA PRO A 132 -6.22 17.10 28.73
C PRO A 132 -6.82 17.18 30.14
N ASP A 133 -6.84 16.05 30.85
CA ASP A 133 -7.33 16.00 32.23
C ASP A 133 -6.60 17.07 33.05
N PRO A 134 -7.29 18.11 33.58
CA PRO A 134 -6.67 19.18 34.34
C PRO A 134 -6.03 18.68 35.65
N SER A 135 -6.25 17.43 36.04
CA SER A 135 -5.56 16.80 37.19
C SER A 135 -4.14 16.30 36.87
N SER A 136 -3.73 16.30 35.59
CA SER A 136 -2.36 15.93 35.19
C SER A 136 -1.32 17.06 35.36
N GLU A 137 -1.77 18.30 35.57
CA GLU A 137 -0.91 19.46 35.87
C GLU A 137 -0.87 19.80 37.36
N THR A 138 -0.54 18.86 38.25
CA THR A 138 0.06 19.23 39.54
C THR A 138 0.95 18.12 40.08
N LYS A 139 2.28 18.34 40.02
CA LYS A 139 3.27 18.14 41.11
C LYS A 139 4.69 18.23 40.55
N GLY A 140 5.09 19.44 40.18
CA GLY A 140 6.50 19.83 40.07
C GLY A 140 6.83 20.71 41.27
N LEU A 141 7.84 20.30 42.04
CA LEU A 141 8.21 20.73 43.38
C LEU A 141 8.30 22.26 43.57
N LYS A 142 7.82 22.74 44.72
CA LYS A 142 8.43 23.91 45.39
C LYS A 142 9.75 23.43 45.99
N GLU A 143 10.86 23.95 45.52
CA GLU A 143 12.14 23.88 46.22
C GLU A 143 12.16 25.00 47.26
N GLU A 144 12.31 24.62 48.53
CA GLU A 144 12.80 25.48 49.61
C GLU A 144 14.33 25.43 49.66
#